data_AF-A0A0M0I5U2-F1
#
_entry.id   AF-A0A0M0I5U2-F1
#
_cell.length_a   1.000
_cell.length_b   1.000
_cell.length_c   1.000
_cell.angle_alpha   90.00
_cell.angle_beta   90.00
_cell.angle_gamma   90.00
#
_symmetry.space_group_name_H-M   'P 1'
#
loop_
_entity.id
_entity.type
_entity.pdbx_description
1 polymer ?
#
loop_
_entity_poly.entity_id
_entity_poly.type
_entity_poly.pdbx_seq_one_letter_code
_entity_poly.pdbx_strand_id
1 'polypeptide(L)'
;MNDNDRTSKLRKMATIYLLCLLLPFVSSAFTGKDNGRALLFIVWPLVSLWYFLAYRKVANTYECAIAKHLAFSKGGGGTFHGVLYSLSSFIIFVLVAFPIYEMFTQ
;
A
#
# COMPACT_ATOMS: atom_id res chain seq x y z
N MET A 1 -21.70 10.60 2.39
CA MET A 1 -20.32 11.04 2.05
C MET A 1 -20.21 10.95 0.55
N ASN A 2 -19.89 12.04 -0.15
CA ASN A 2 -19.87 12.06 -1.61
C ASN A 2 -18.58 11.42 -2.16
N ASP A 3 -18.55 11.06 -3.44
CA ASP A 3 -17.39 10.46 -4.12
C ASP A 3 -16.14 11.35 -4.07
N ASN A 4 -16.32 12.67 -4.06
CA ASN A 4 -15.23 13.64 -3.87
C ASN A 4 -14.59 13.53 -2.48
N ASP A 5 -15.41 13.35 -1.43
CA ASP A 5 -14.91 13.16 -0.06
C ASP A 5 -14.17 11.82 0.07
N ARG A 6 -14.69 10.77 -0.59
CA ARG A 6 -14.05 9.44 -0.66
C ARG A 6 -12.68 9.53 -1.33
N THR A 7 -12.58 10.26 -2.44
CA THR A 7 -11.33 10.48 -3.17
C THR A 7 -10.32 11.27 -2.35
N SER A 8 -10.76 12.33 -1.66
CA SER A 8 -9.92 13.11 -0.75
C SER A 8 -9.37 12.25 0.40
N LYS A 9 -10.23 11.40 0.98
CA LYS A 9 -9.84 10.45 2.03
C LYS A 9 -8.81 9.44 1.53
N LEU A 10 -8.97 8.89 0.33
CA LEU A 10 -7.99 7.99 -0.30
C LEU A 10 -6.66 8.70 -0.52
N ARG A 11 -6.67 9.95 -1.01
CA ARG A 11 -5.45 10.74 -1.20
C ARG A 11 -4.72 10.95 0.13
N LYS A 12 -5.42 11.32 1.20
CA LYS A 12 -4.83 11.48 2.53
C LYS A 12 -4.22 10.18 3.06
N MET A 13 -4.94 9.06 2.92
CA MET A 13 -4.41 7.74 3.31
C MET A 13 -3.18 7.34 2.48
N ALA A 14 -3.17 7.66 1.19
CA ALA A 14 -2.05 7.41 0.30
C ALA A 14 -0.81 8.23 0.70
N THR A 15 -0.99 9.50 1.09
CA THR A 15 0.10 10.33 1.62
C THR A 15 0.65 9.76 2.93
N ILE A 16 -0.21 9.32 3.86
CA ILE A 16 0.22 8.67 5.10
C ILE A 16 1.01 7.40 4.78
N TYR A 17 0.51 6.57 3.86
CA TYR A 17 1.18 5.36 3.42
C TYR A 17 2.58 5.65 2.87
N LEU A 18 2.71 6.64 1.98
CA LEU A 18 3.99 7.05 1.42
C LEU A 18 4.97 7.52 2.51
N LEU A 19 4.51 8.33 3.46
CA LEU A 19 5.35 8.79 4.58
C LEU A 19 5.82 7.61 5.44
N CYS A 20 4.94 6.66 5.72
CA CYS A 20 5.30 5.45 6.46
C CYS A 20 6.30 4.56 5.70
N LEU A 21 6.22 4.50 4.36
CA LEU A 21 7.22 3.79 3.55
C LEU A 21 8.60 4.47 3.60
N LEU A 22 8.64 5.79 3.78
CA LEU A 22 9.88 6.56 3.86
C LEU A 22 10.53 6.50 5.26
N LEU A 23 9.75 6.28 6.32
CA LEU A 23 10.25 6.23 7.70
C LEU A 23 11.44 5.29 7.90
N PRO A 24 11.43 4.03 7.42
CA PRO A 24 12.57 3.14 7.60
C PRO A 24 13.85 3.64 6.90
N PHE A 25 13.75 4.36 5.79
CA PHE A 25 14.93 4.95 5.13
C PHE A 25 15.51 6.07 5.98
N VAL A 26 14.66 6.95 6.50
CA VAL A 26 15.06 8.01 7.42
C VAL A 26 15.68 7.40 8.66
N SER A 27 15.02 6.43 9.30
CA SER A 27 15.55 5.72 10.47
C SER A 27 16.88 5.02 10.18
N SER A 28 17.06 4.42 9.01
CA SER A 28 18.32 3.79 8.62
C SER A 28 19.48 4.78 8.43
N ALA A 29 19.19 6.05 8.14
CA ALA A 29 20.20 7.11 8.11
C ALA A 29 20.69 7.49 9.52
N PHE A 30 19.86 7.29 10.54
CA PHE A 30 20.15 7.65 11.94
C PHE A 30 20.49 6.45 12.85
N THR A 31 20.30 5.22 12.38
CA THR A 31 20.51 3.99 13.16
C THR A 31 21.46 3.03 12.45
N GLY A 32 22.11 2.13 13.19
CA GLY A 32 22.99 1.11 12.61
C GLY A 32 22.26 0.23 11.58
N LYS A 33 23.01 -0.27 10.58
CA LYS A 33 22.51 -1.05 9.42
C LYS A 33 21.52 -2.17 9.79
N ASP A 34 21.72 -2.83 10.93
CA ASP A 34 20.92 -3.99 11.33
C ASP A 34 19.52 -3.60 11.83
N ASN A 35 19.41 -2.50 12.59
CA ASN A 35 18.13 -2.00 13.11
C ASN A 35 17.27 -1.41 11.99
N GLY A 36 17.88 -0.70 11.03
CA GLY A 36 17.16 -0.17 9.87
C GLY A 36 16.58 -1.26 8.97
N ARG A 37 17.30 -2.38 8.79
CA ARG A 37 16.82 -3.54 8.02
C ARG A 37 15.63 -4.23 8.69
N ALA A 38 15.72 -4.49 9.99
CA ALA A 38 14.61 -5.09 10.73
C ALA A 38 13.33 -4.23 10.64
N LEU A 39 13.49 -2.90 10.75
CA LEU A 39 12.40 -1.94 10.59
C LEU A 39 11.77 -1.99 9.19
N LEU A 40 12.58 -2.06 8.13
CA LEU A 40 12.10 -2.23 6.75
C LEU A 40 11.26 -3.50 6.61
N PHE A 41 11.78 -4.64 7.05
CA PHE A 41 11.11 -5.94 6.88
C PHE A 41 9.84 -6.10 7.70
N ILE A 42 9.63 -5.31 8.76
CA ILE A 42 8.40 -5.37 9.58
C ILE A 42 7.42 -4.28 9.16
N VAL A 43 7.88 -3.03 9.02
CA VAL A 43 7.01 -1.88 8.77
C VAL A 43 6.43 -1.88 7.36
N TRP A 44 7.23 -2.20 6.34
CA TRP A 44 6.73 -2.20 4.97
C TRP A 44 5.57 -3.19 4.74
N PRO A 45 5.64 -4.46 5.19
CA PRO A 45 4.51 -5.39 5.13
C PRO A 45 3.26 -4.88 5.82
N LEU A 46 3.41 -4.45 7.09
CA LEU A 46 2.29 -4.07 7.94
C LEU A 46 1.56 -2.85 7.37
N VAL A 47 2.32 -1.82 6.99
CA VAL A 47 1.75 -0.58 6.45
C VAL A 47 1.18 -0.81 5.05
N SER A 48 1.79 -1.68 4.24
CA SER A 48 1.24 -2.08 2.93
C SER A 48 -0.07 -2.84 3.07
N LEU A 49 -0.17 -3.78 4.02
CA LEU A 49 -1.42 -4.49 4.30
C LEU A 49 -2.52 -3.54 4.79
N TRP A 50 -2.19 -2.64 5.71
CA TRP A 50 -3.13 -1.62 6.18
C TRP A 50 -3.66 -0.78 5.03
N TYR A 51 -2.78 -0.26 4.16
CA TYR A 51 -3.19 0.58 3.04
C TYR A 51 -4.03 -0.19 2.02
N PHE A 52 -3.67 -1.45 1.72
CA PHE A 52 -4.44 -2.32 0.84
C PHE A 52 -5.89 -2.47 1.31
N LEU A 53 -6.08 -2.78 2.61
CA LEU A 53 -7.40 -2.97 3.21
C LEU A 53 -8.18 -1.65 3.28
N ALA A 54 -7.52 -0.56 3.67
CA ALA A 54 -8.13 0.76 3.74
C ALA A 54 -8.61 1.24 2.36
N TYR A 55 -7.77 1.10 1.34
CA TYR A 55 -8.10 1.44 -0.04
C TYR A 55 -9.31 0.63 -0.51
N ARG A 56 -9.27 -0.70 -0.36
CA ARG A 56 -10.36 -1.59 -0.80
C ARG A 56 -11.66 -1.29 -0.08
N LYS A 57 -11.62 -0.99 1.23
CA LYS A 57 -12.79 -0.60 2.02
C LYS A 57 -13.43 0.68 1.48
N VAL A 58 -12.64 1.72 1.19
CA VAL A 58 -13.16 3.00 0.68
C VAL A 58 -13.61 2.87 -0.78
N ALA A 59 -12.82 2.22 -1.63
CA ALA A 59 -13.12 1.97 -3.04
C ALA A 59 -14.40 1.15 -3.25
N ASN A 60 -14.72 0.22 -2.34
CA ASN A 60 -15.97 -0.55 -2.42
C ASN A 60 -17.23 0.26 -2.07
N THR A 61 -17.07 1.41 -1.40
CA THR A 61 -18.20 2.25 -0.95
C THR A 61 -18.56 3.38 -1.90
N TYR A 62 -17.91 3.48 -3.07
CA TYR A 62 -18.33 4.41 -4.11
C TYR A 62 -19.73 4.04 -4.61
N GLU A 63 -20.58 5.04 -4.79
CA GLU A 63 -21.95 4.87 -5.29
C GLU A 63 -21.95 4.71 -6.81
N CYS A 64 -21.07 5.42 -7.50
CA CYS A 64 -20.93 5.29 -8.95
C CYS A 64 -20.16 4.01 -9.32
N ALA A 65 -20.82 3.11 -10.06
CA ALA A 65 -20.21 1.88 -10.56
C ALA A 65 -18.97 2.15 -11.45
N ILE A 66 -19.00 3.22 -12.25
CA ILE A 66 -17.88 3.62 -13.10
C ILE A 66 -16.69 4.06 -12.23
N ALA A 67 -16.92 4.89 -11.20
CA ALA A 67 -15.87 5.33 -10.29
C ALA A 67 -15.26 4.15 -9.51
N LYS A 68 -16.09 3.18 -9.10
CA LYS A 68 -15.65 1.95 -8.47
C LYS A 68 -14.77 1.11 -9.40
N HIS A 69 -15.19 0.92 -10.66
CA HIS A 69 -14.38 0.22 -11.66
C HIS A 69 -13.07 0.95 -11.95
N LEU A 70 -13.08 2.28 -12.04
CA LEU A 70 -11.88 3.07 -12.27
C LEU A 70 -10.88 2.93 -11.11
N ALA A 71 -11.37 2.95 -9.87
CA ALA A 71 -10.55 2.77 -8.66
C ALA A 71 -9.85 1.40 -8.62
N PHE A 72 -10.47 0.35 -9.15
CA PHE A 72 -9.87 -0.99 -9.22
C PHE A 72 -9.20 -1.33 -10.56
N SER A 73 -9.27 -0.43 -11.56
CA SER A 73 -8.58 -0.62 -12.84
C SER A 73 -7.05 -0.57 -12.67
N LYS A 74 -6.29 -1.00 -13.69
CA LYS A 74 -4.81 -0.99 -13.64
C LYS A 74 -4.29 0.40 -13.20
N GLY A 75 -3.53 0.44 -12.09
CA GLY A 75 -3.01 1.67 -11.51
C GLY A 75 -4.07 2.60 -10.87
N GLY A 76 -5.27 2.10 -10.59
CA GLY A 76 -6.44 2.86 -10.11
C GLY A 76 -6.76 4.08 -10.97
N GLY A 77 -6.81 3.87 -12.29
CA GLY A 77 -7.10 4.93 -13.27
C GLY A 77 -5.97 5.94 -13.45
N GLY A 78 -4.72 5.59 -13.11
CA GLY A 78 -3.57 6.50 -13.20
C GLY A 78 -3.51 7.52 -12.05
N THR A 79 -4.29 7.32 -10.99
CA THR A 79 -4.33 8.23 -9.85
C THR A 79 -3.22 7.91 -8.84
N PHE A 80 -2.71 8.92 -8.13
CA PHE A 80 -1.68 8.76 -7.10
C PHE A 80 -2.00 7.65 -6.08
N HIS A 81 -3.23 7.63 -5.58
CA HIS A 81 -3.68 6.62 -4.62
C HIS A 81 -3.83 5.23 -5.26
N GLY A 82 -4.25 5.16 -6.53
CA GLY A 82 -4.29 3.90 -7.30
C GLY A 82 -2.92 3.29 -7.57
N VAL A 83 -1.92 4.13 -7.88
CA VAL A 83 -0.53 3.70 -8.07
C VAL A 83 0.03 3.14 -6.75
N LEU A 84 -0.16 3.86 -5.65
CA LEU A 84 0.27 3.37 -4.34
C LEU A 84 -0.48 2.11 -3.91
N TYR A 85 -1.73 1.93 -4.33
CA TYR A 85 -2.48 0.71 -4.05
C TYR A 85 -1.88 -0.48 -4.83
N SER A 86 -1.45 -0.25 -6.06
CA SER A 86 -0.74 -1.25 -6.86
C SER A 86 0.61 -1.60 -6.24
N LEU A 87 1.36 -0.60 -5.73
CA LEU A 87 2.60 -0.81 -5.00
C LEU A 87 2.39 -1.64 -3.72
N SER A 88 1.39 -1.29 -2.91
CA SER A 88 1.02 -2.03 -1.71
C SER A 88 0.64 -3.48 -2.03
N SER A 89 -0.15 -3.69 -3.08
CA SER A 89 -0.51 -5.03 -3.56
C SER A 89 0.72 -5.82 -4.02
N PHE A 90 1.66 -5.18 -4.70
CA PHE A 90 2.92 -5.79 -5.12
C PHE A 90 3.79 -6.19 -3.92
N ILE A 91 3.93 -5.33 -2.91
CA ILE A 91 4.69 -5.65 -1.69
C ILE A 91 4.07 -6.88 -0.98
N ILE A 92 2.74 -6.92 -0.84
CA ILE A 92 2.04 -8.07 -0.27
C ILE A 92 2.27 -9.33 -1.11
N PHE A 93 2.20 -9.21 -2.43
CA PHE A 93 2.44 -10.34 -3.32
C PHE A 93 3.85 -10.91 -3.13
N VAL A 94 4.89 -10.06 -3.11
CA VAL A 94 6.27 -10.50 -2.86
C VAL A 94 6.40 -11.19 -1.51
N LEU A 95 5.76 -10.67 -0.47
CA LEU A 95 5.80 -11.25 0.88
C LEU A 95 5.15 -12.63 0.98
N VAL A 96 4.16 -12.91 0.14
CA VAL A 96 3.50 -14.22 0.10
C VAL A 96 4.23 -15.16 -0.86
N ALA A 97 4.64 -14.67 -2.02
CA ALA A 97 5.29 -15.47 -3.06
C ALA A 97 6.68 -15.96 -2.63
N PHE A 98 7.45 -15.12 -1.93
CA PHE A 98 8.81 -15.46 -1.48
C PHE A 98 8.85 -16.69 -0.55
N PRO A 99 8.10 -16.76 0.58
CA PRO A 99 8.11 -17.94 1.43
C PRO A 99 7.52 -19.18 0.74
N ILE A 100 6.53 -19.01 -0.16
CA ILE A 100 6.00 -20.13 -0.95
C ILE A 100 7.09 -20.68 -1.88
N TYR A 101 7.83 -19.82 -2.57
CA TYR A 101 8.94 -20.24 -3.43
C TYR A 101 9.98 -21.04 -2.64
N GLU A 102 10.41 -20.51 -1.49
CA GLU A 102 11.35 -21.19 -0.59
C GLU A 102 10.86 -22.58 -0.16
N MET A 103 9.55 -22.75 0.12
CA MET A 103 8.96 -24.04 0.47
C MET A 103 8.98 -25.07 -0.66
N PHE A 104 9.05 -24.65 -1.93
CA PHE A 104 9.08 -25.55 -3.09
C PHE A 104 10.49 -25.83 -3.61
N THR A 105 11.49 -25.05 -3.21
CA THR A 105 12.90 -25.23 -3.58
C THR A 105 13.75 -25.92 -2.52
N GLN A 106 13.20 -26.21 -1.34
CA GLN A 106 13.79 -27.11 -0.33
C GLN A 106 13.33 -28.56 -0.57
#